data_AF-A0A350PK16-F1
#
_entry.id   AF-A0A350PK16-F1
#
_cell.length_a   1.000
_cell.length_b   1.000
_cell.length_c   1.000
_cell.angle_alpha   90.00
_cell.angle_beta   90.00
_cell.angle_gamma   90.00
#
_symmetry.space_group_name_H-M   'P 1'
#
loop_
_entity.id
_entity.type
_entity.pdbx_description
1 polymer ?
#
loop_
_entity_poly.entity_id
_entity_poly.type
_entity_poly.pdbx_seq_one_letter_code
_entity_poly.pdbx_strand_id
1 'polypeptide(L)'
;MLSFSKFISEDKGPAQDKYHAGVSDSTKSKRIAHFKDRKGGDAPGDKKARKKGIPQSKHTKKYKALYGSDLKESGSFGSFSEYLIENKGLRKKAEESGISYGILKQVYDRGVAAWRSGHRPGTNPSQWGMARANSFITGGKTRTTADKDLWKKHSASKKKKKAKTD
;
A
#
# COMPACT_ATOMS: atom_id res chain seq x y z
N MET A 1 -19.24 7.49 -4.75
CA MET A 1 -17.94 6.87 -4.36
C MET A 1 -17.56 5.90 -5.47
N LEU A 2 -16.32 5.91 -5.99
CA LEU A 2 -15.85 4.83 -6.86
C LEU A 2 -15.87 3.53 -6.04
N SER A 3 -16.74 2.59 -6.41
CA SER A 3 -16.81 1.26 -5.78
C SER A 3 -15.44 0.58 -5.88
N PHE A 4 -15.05 -0.16 -4.84
CA PHE A 4 -13.81 -0.96 -4.83
C PHE A 4 -13.69 -1.82 -6.09
N SER A 5 -14.81 -2.41 -6.55
CA SER A 5 -14.90 -3.16 -7.81
C SER A 5 -14.55 -2.34 -9.06
N LYS A 6 -14.99 -1.08 -9.11
CA LYS A 6 -14.70 -0.14 -10.21
C LYS A 6 -13.22 0.30 -10.23
N PHE A 7 -12.58 0.40 -9.07
CA PHE A 7 -11.13 0.60 -9.00
C PHE A 7 -10.37 -0.62 -9.54
N ILE A 8 -10.77 -1.85 -9.20
CA ILE A 8 -10.14 -3.06 -9.73
C ILE A 8 -10.26 -3.17 -11.26
N SER A 9 -11.37 -2.72 -11.85
CA SER A 9 -11.59 -2.78 -13.29
C SER A 9 -10.96 -1.62 -14.06
N GLU A 10 -10.84 -0.43 -13.47
CA GLU A 10 -10.24 0.76 -14.09
C GLU A 10 -8.75 0.92 -13.80
N ASP A 11 -8.25 0.40 -12.68
CA ASP A 11 -6.82 0.26 -12.40
C ASP A 11 -6.31 -0.83 -13.34
N LYS A 12 -6.04 -0.42 -14.59
CA LYS A 12 -5.15 -1.08 -15.53
C LYS A 12 -3.74 -1.05 -14.92
N GLY A 13 -3.61 -1.66 -13.74
CA GLY A 13 -2.42 -1.73 -12.93
C GLY A 13 -1.32 -2.13 -13.86
N PRO A 14 -0.29 -1.29 -14.00
CA PRO A 14 0.44 -1.33 -15.23
C PRO A 14 1.33 -2.57 -15.13
N ALA A 15 1.17 -3.49 -16.08
CA ALA A 15 2.18 -4.47 -16.43
C ALA A 15 3.41 -3.68 -16.95
N GLN A 16 4.05 -2.91 -16.08
CA GLN A 16 5.21 -2.11 -16.42
C GLN A 16 6.36 -3.11 -16.52
N ASP A 17 7.13 -3.05 -17.60
CA ASP A 17 8.44 -3.69 -17.71
C ASP A 17 9.30 -3.50 -16.43
N LYS A 18 9.09 -2.39 -15.71
CA LYS A 18 9.75 -2.03 -14.45
C LYS A 18 9.58 -3.06 -13.32
N TYR A 19 8.54 -3.89 -13.33
CA TYR A 19 8.33 -4.94 -12.31
C TYR A 19 8.98 -6.28 -12.65
N HIS A 20 9.71 -6.34 -13.76
CA HIS A 20 10.51 -7.49 -14.17
C HIS A 20 12.02 -7.19 -14.16
N ALA A 21 12.43 -6.07 -13.55
CA ALA A 21 13.85 -5.76 -13.38
C ALA A 21 14.53 -6.80 -12.47
N GLY A 22 15.70 -7.31 -12.90
CA GLY A 22 16.50 -8.25 -12.13
C GLY A 22 16.00 -9.71 -12.13
N VAL A 23 15.05 -10.06 -13.00
CA VAL A 23 14.67 -11.46 -13.26
C VAL A 23 15.11 -11.88 -14.66
N SER A 24 15.36 -13.18 -14.87
CA SER A 24 15.67 -13.71 -16.21
C SER A 24 14.49 -13.56 -17.17
N ASP A 25 14.76 -13.52 -18.47
CA ASP A 25 13.72 -13.36 -19.50
C ASP A 25 12.65 -14.46 -19.43
N SER A 26 13.06 -15.72 -19.21
CA SER A 26 12.12 -16.83 -18.96
C SER A 26 11.21 -16.57 -17.75
N THR A 27 11.76 -16.00 -16.67
CA THR A 27 10.96 -15.65 -15.48
C THR A 27 10.05 -14.46 -15.78
N LYS A 28 10.53 -13.45 -16.52
CA LYS A 28 9.76 -12.29 -16.96
C LYS A 28 8.52 -12.74 -17.74
N SER A 29 8.68 -13.57 -18.76
CA SER A 29 7.57 -14.09 -19.57
C SER A 29 6.55 -14.86 -18.73
N LYS A 30 7.02 -15.72 -17.82
CA LYS A 30 6.13 -16.47 -16.89
C LYS A 30 5.37 -15.55 -15.93
N ARG A 31 5.99 -14.46 -15.46
CA ARG A 31 5.32 -13.45 -14.63
C ARG A 31 4.27 -12.68 -15.43
N ILE A 32 4.57 -12.29 -16.66
CA ILE A 32 3.61 -11.62 -17.54
C ILE A 32 2.37 -12.51 -17.74
N ALA A 33 2.57 -13.80 -18.06
CA ALA A 33 1.49 -14.76 -18.19
C ALA A 33 0.69 -14.91 -16.88
N HIS A 34 1.36 -15.00 -15.73
CA HIS A 34 0.71 -15.09 -14.42
C HIS A 34 -0.29 -13.94 -14.17
N PHE A 35 0.11 -12.70 -14.45
CA PHE A 35 -0.76 -11.53 -14.26
C PHE A 35 -1.82 -11.39 -15.36
N LYS A 36 -1.51 -11.78 -16.60
CA LYS A 36 -2.48 -11.82 -17.70
C LYS A 36 -3.64 -12.77 -17.39
N ASP A 37 -3.31 -13.94 -16.83
CA ASP A 37 -4.26 -14.97 -16.41
C ASP A 37 -4.98 -14.62 -15.08
N ARG A 38 -4.64 -13.47 -14.47
CA ARG A 38 -5.16 -13.02 -13.16
C ARG A 38 -4.97 -14.07 -12.05
N LYS A 39 -3.89 -14.86 -12.13
CA LYS A 39 -3.57 -15.87 -11.12
C LYS A 39 -3.29 -15.17 -9.78
N GLY A 40 -3.90 -15.70 -8.72
CA GLY A 40 -3.68 -15.23 -7.36
C GLY A 40 -2.38 -15.77 -6.76
N GLY A 41 -1.89 -15.10 -5.73
CA GLY A 41 -0.71 -15.55 -4.98
C GLY A 41 0.62 -15.14 -5.58
N ASP A 42 1.68 -15.80 -5.12
CA ASP A 42 3.07 -15.51 -5.49
C ASP A 42 3.31 -15.76 -6.99
N ALA A 43 3.76 -14.72 -7.70
CA ALA A 43 4.19 -14.83 -9.08
C ALA A 43 5.55 -15.55 -9.18
N PRO A 44 5.88 -16.14 -10.35
CA PRO A 44 7.16 -16.80 -10.56
C PRO A 44 8.36 -15.95 -10.13
N GLY A 45 9.23 -16.52 -9.29
CA GLY A 45 10.40 -15.84 -8.74
C GLY A 45 10.22 -15.18 -7.37
N ASP A 46 8.97 -14.99 -6.89
CA ASP A 46 8.74 -14.26 -5.63
C ASP A 46 9.32 -14.96 -4.41
N LYS A 47 9.05 -16.26 -4.25
CA LYS A 47 9.58 -17.04 -3.12
C LYS A 47 11.11 -17.00 -3.07
N LYS A 48 11.76 -17.09 -4.23
CA LYS A 48 13.23 -17.00 -4.33
C LYS A 48 13.74 -15.61 -3.97
N ALA A 49 13.09 -14.55 -4.48
CA ALA A 49 13.45 -13.18 -4.17
C ALA A 49 13.26 -12.86 -2.67
N ARG A 50 12.20 -13.37 -2.05
CA ARG A 50 11.93 -13.19 -0.61
C ARG A 50 13.00 -13.84 0.26
N LYS A 51 13.48 -15.04 -0.10
CA LYS A 51 14.58 -15.73 0.60
C LYS A 51 15.90 -14.97 0.52
N LYS A 52 16.14 -14.20 -0.54
CA LYS A 52 17.35 -13.36 -0.69
C LYS A 52 17.31 -12.07 0.16
N GLY A 53 16.20 -11.82 0.85
CA GLY A 53 15.98 -10.58 1.58
C GLY A 53 15.53 -9.46 0.64
N ILE A 54 14.67 -8.58 1.15
CA ILE A 54 14.12 -7.45 0.39
C ILE A 54 14.52 -6.16 1.10
N PRO A 55 15.17 -5.22 0.41
CA PRO A 55 15.53 -3.96 1.02
C PRO A 55 14.29 -3.17 1.42
N GLN A 56 14.34 -2.53 2.59
CA GLN A 56 13.24 -1.69 3.08
C GLN A 56 12.97 -0.53 2.09
N SER A 57 11.69 -0.25 1.82
CA SER A 57 11.30 0.82 0.89
C SER A 57 11.77 2.20 1.36
N LYS A 58 12.11 3.08 0.40
CA LYS A 58 12.48 4.48 0.70
C LYS A 58 11.41 5.24 1.48
N HIS A 59 10.13 4.94 1.22
CA HIS A 59 9.01 5.57 1.92
C HIS A 59 8.86 5.06 3.34
N THR A 60 9.16 3.78 3.59
CA THR A 60 9.24 3.24 4.95
C THR A 60 10.39 3.86 5.72
N LYS A 61 11.56 4.06 5.09
CA LYS A 61 12.70 4.77 5.70
C LYS A 61 12.32 6.22 6.04
N LYS A 62 11.76 6.95 5.07
CA LYS A 62 11.30 8.34 5.28
C LYS A 62 10.23 8.44 6.36
N TYR A 63 9.29 7.51 6.40
CA TYR A 63 8.27 7.47 7.45
C TYR A 63 8.90 7.30 8.83
N LYS A 64 9.83 6.33 9.00
CA LYS A 64 10.52 6.12 10.28
C LYS A 64 11.30 7.37 10.72
N ALA A 65 11.90 8.08 9.77
CA ALA A 65 12.60 9.34 10.06
C ALA A 65 11.67 10.47 10.51
N LEU A 66 10.42 10.51 10.03
CA LEU A 66 9.46 11.56 10.38
C LEU A 66 8.75 11.32 11.72
N TYR A 67 8.50 10.06 12.07
CA TYR A 67 7.60 9.70 13.18
C TYR A 67 8.25 8.87 14.28
N GLY A 68 9.55 8.58 14.19
CA GLY A 68 10.24 7.71 15.15
C GLY A 68 9.89 6.23 14.95
N SER A 69 10.75 5.35 15.46
CA SER A 69 10.66 3.90 15.27
C SER A 69 10.37 3.16 16.57
N ASP A 70 9.38 3.59 17.35
CA ASP A 70 8.87 2.78 18.46
C ASP A 70 7.70 1.93 17.98
N LEU A 71 8.00 0.90 17.18
CA LEU A 71 7.19 -0.32 17.23
C LEU A 71 7.73 -1.13 18.43
N LYS A 72 7.41 -0.71 19.65
CA LYS A 72 7.48 -1.63 20.79
C LYS A 72 6.30 -2.58 20.66
N GLU A 73 6.60 -3.86 20.47
CA GLU A 73 5.67 -4.94 20.76
C GLU A 73 5.24 -4.83 22.22
N SER A 74 3.94 -4.70 22.50
CA SER A 74 3.39 -5.03 23.81
C SER A 74 1.87 -5.07 23.77
N GLY A 75 1.30 -6.18 24.25
CA GLY A 75 0.08 -6.14 25.05
C GLY A 75 -1.24 -6.46 24.34
N SER A 76 -1.78 -7.62 24.68
CA SER A 76 -3.15 -8.08 24.42
C SER A 76 -4.22 -7.15 25.01
N PHE A 77 -5.33 -6.94 24.30
CA PHE A 77 -6.67 -7.24 24.83
C PHE A 77 -7.70 -7.30 23.67
N GLY A 78 -8.50 -8.37 23.65
CA GLY A 78 -9.52 -8.65 22.64
C GLY A 78 -10.84 -7.90 22.88
N SER A 79 -11.59 -7.73 21.79
CA SER A 79 -12.96 -7.19 21.68
C SER A 79 -13.19 -6.88 20.19
N PHE A 80 -14.44 -6.76 19.69
CA PHE A 80 -14.90 -6.43 18.32
C PHE A 80 -14.00 -5.48 17.48
N SER A 81 -13.16 -4.67 18.14
CA SER A 81 -11.89 -4.12 17.64
C SER A 81 -10.94 -5.10 16.91
N GLU A 82 -11.10 -6.42 17.02
CA GLU A 82 -10.22 -7.45 16.45
C GLU A 82 -10.33 -7.50 14.92
N TYR A 83 -11.49 -7.16 14.36
CA TYR A 83 -11.60 -6.88 12.92
C TYR A 83 -10.86 -5.59 12.50
N LEU A 84 -10.65 -4.66 13.44
CA LEU A 84 -9.85 -3.44 13.25
C LEU A 84 -8.35 -3.66 13.52
N ILE A 85 -7.95 -4.81 14.09
CA ILE A 85 -6.55 -5.21 14.35
C ILE A 85 -5.78 -5.48 13.06
N GLU A 86 -6.48 -5.78 11.96
CA GLU A 86 -5.86 -6.11 10.66
C GLU A 86 -4.95 -4.99 10.10
N ASN A 87 -4.92 -3.82 10.73
CA ASN A 87 -4.01 -2.75 10.37
C ASN A 87 -3.61 -1.87 11.58
N LYS A 88 -3.24 -2.45 12.75
CA LYS A 88 -2.68 -1.69 13.89
C LYS A 88 -1.60 -0.69 13.44
N GLY A 89 -0.71 -1.12 12.55
CA GLY A 89 0.30 -0.27 11.94
C GLY A 89 -0.30 0.94 11.21
N LEU A 90 -1.37 0.75 10.44
CA LEU A 90 -2.06 1.81 9.69
C LEU A 90 -2.84 2.78 10.57
N ARG A 91 -3.40 2.30 11.69
CA ARG A 91 -4.05 3.15 12.70
C ARG A 91 -3.04 4.10 13.33
N LYS A 92 -1.91 3.56 13.79
CA LYS A 92 -0.80 4.39 14.28
C LYS A 92 -0.35 5.41 13.24
N LYS A 93 -0.27 5.03 11.96
CA LYS A 93 0.03 6.00 10.89
C LYS A 93 -1.03 7.07 10.72
N ALA A 94 -2.30 6.73 10.88
CA ALA A 94 -3.41 7.68 10.80
C ALA A 94 -3.29 8.75 11.88
N GLU A 95 -3.02 8.31 13.11
CA GLU A 95 -2.81 9.16 14.28
C GLU A 95 -1.59 10.07 14.06
N GLU A 96 -0.43 9.50 13.74
CA GLU A 96 0.83 10.25 13.57
C GLU A 96 0.79 11.24 12.39
N SER A 97 0.12 10.87 11.28
CA SER A 97 0.07 11.72 10.09
C SER A 97 -1.08 12.74 10.09
N GLY A 98 -2.05 12.59 10.99
CA GLY A 98 -3.30 13.37 10.99
C GLY A 98 -4.23 13.04 9.80
N ILE A 99 -3.96 11.99 9.04
CA ILE A 99 -4.80 11.51 7.94
C ILE A 99 -5.79 10.49 8.50
N SER A 100 -7.07 10.55 8.09
CA SER A 100 -8.06 9.62 8.63
C SER A 100 -7.73 8.15 8.29
N TYR A 101 -7.96 7.26 9.26
CA TYR A 101 -7.75 5.82 9.08
C TYR A 101 -8.49 5.29 7.86
N GLY A 102 -9.74 5.72 7.63
CA GLY A 102 -10.51 5.30 6.45
C GLY A 102 -9.84 5.63 5.12
N ILE A 103 -9.17 6.79 5.02
CA ILE A 103 -8.42 7.17 3.82
C ILE A 103 -7.18 6.30 3.66
N LEU A 104 -6.41 6.10 4.74
CA LEU A 104 -5.22 5.24 4.69
C LEU A 104 -5.58 3.77 4.40
N LYS A 105 -6.70 3.28 4.95
CA LYS A 105 -7.24 1.94 4.66
C LYS A 105 -7.58 1.80 3.19
N GLN A 106 -8.24 2.79 2.59
CA GLN A 106 -8.51 2.78 1.15
C GLN A 106 -7.22 2.75 0.32
N VAL A 107 -6.20 3.51 0.69
CA VAL A 107 -4.88 3.47 0.02
C VAL A 107 -4.23 2.09 0.13
N TYR A 108 -4.27 1.50 1.33
CA TYR A 108 -3.73 0.16 1.59
C TYR A 108 -4.47 -0.90 0.76
N ASP A 109 -5.80 -0.91 0.81
CA ASP A 109 -6.65 -1.87 0.10
C ASP A 109 -6.46 -1.76 -1.42
N ARG A 110 -6.39 -0.54 -1.96
CA ARG A 110 -6.03 -0.28 -3.38
C ARG A 110 -4.63 -0.76 -3.70
N GLY A 111 -3.71 -0.72 -2.74
CA GLY A 111 -2.37 -1.25 -2.87
C GLY A 111 -2.32 -2.77 -2.96
N VAL A 112 -3.01 -3.45 -2.05
CA VAL A 112 -3.17 -4.92 -2.06
C VAL A 112 -3.84 -5.38 -3.36
N ALA A 113 -4.82 -4.62 -3.83
CA ALA A 113 -5.47 -4.84 -5.11
C ALA A 113 -4.49 -4.74 -6.30
N ALA A 114 -3.74 -3.64 -6.40
CA ALA A 114 -2.77 -3.44 -7.48
C ALA A 114 -1.65 -4.49 -7.47
N TRP A 115 -1.29 -5.01 -6.29
CA TRP A 115 -0.32 -6.11 -6.20
C TRP A 115 -0.76 -7.35 -6.98
N ARG A 116 -2.08 -7.63 -7.03
CA ARG A 116 -2.64 -8.78 -7.76
C ARG A 116 -2.53 -8.63 -9.27
N SER A 117 -2.48 -7.40 -9.79
CA SER A 117 -2.32 -7.13 -11.23
C SER A 117 -0.85 -6.95 -11.65
N GLY A 118 0.06 -6.68 -10.71
CA GLY A 118 1.49 -6.67 -10.97
C GLY A 118 2.31 -6.09 -9.81
N HIS A 119 3.46 -6.69 -9.52
CA HIS A 119 4.33 -6.25 -8.42
C HIS A 119 5.80 -6.68 -8.61
N ARG A 120 6.68 -6.08 -7.80
CA ARG A 120 8.13 -6.40 -7.78
C ARG A 120 8.40 -7.76 -7.15
N PRO A 121 9.33 -8.55 -7.70
CA PRO A 121 9.65 -9.87 -7.18
C PRO A 121 9.89 -9.88 -5.66
N GLY A 122 9.22 -10.81 -4.98
CA GLY A 122 9.39 -11.08 -3.55
C GLY A 122 8.52 -10.25 -2.61
N THR A 123 7.96 -9.13 -3.06
CA THR A 123 7.12 -8.28 -2.20
C THR A 123 5.81 -8.99 -1.87
N ASN A 124 5.38 -8.96 -0.61
CA ASN A 124 4.06 -9.51 -0.23
C ASN A 124 2.94 -8.44 -0.33
N PRO A 125 1.65 -8.82 -0.41
CA PRO A 125 0.56 -7.88 -0.59
C PRO A 125 0.48 -6.82 0.51
N SER A 126 0.68 -7.23 1.77
CA SER A 126 0.61 -6.33 2.93
C SER A 126 1.74 -5.29 2.93
N GLN A 127 2.98 -5.72 2.63
CA GLN A 127 4.15 -4.86 2.47
C GLN A 127 3.94 -3.86 1.34
N TRP A 128 3.31 -4.29 0.24
CA TRP A 128 2.99 -3.42 -0.89
C TRP A 128 1.95 -2.36 -0.52
N GLY A 129 0.86 -2.77 0.13
CA GLY A 129 -0.17 -1.87 0.65
C GLY A 129 0.42 -0.86 1.63
N MET A 130 1.22 -1.32 2.59
CA MET A 130 1.86 -0.46 3.59
C MET A 130 2.89 0.49 2.97
N ALA A 131 3.65 0.05 1.97
CA ALA A 131 4.57 0.93 1.24
C ALA A 131 3.82 2.03 0.48
N ARG A 132 2.64 1.73 -0.09
CA ARG A 132 1.77 2.74 -0.70
C ARG A 132 1.21 3.71 0.34
N ALA A 133 0.76 3.22 1.50
CA ALA A 133 0.33 4.09 2.61
C ALA A 133 1.46 5.02 3.08
N ASN A 134 2.67 4.50 3.27
CA ASN A 134 3.86 5.30 3.59
C ASN A 134 4.16 6.33 2.49
N SER A 135 4.06 5.95 1.21
CA SER A 135 4.22 6.89 0.12
C SER A 135 3.12 7.96 0.10
N PHE A 136 1.90 7.63 0.49
CA PHE A 136 0.79 8.60 0.56
C PHE A 136 1.05 9.64 1.65
N ILE A 137 1.40 9.17 2.85
CA ILE A 137 1.73 10.01 4.02
C ILE A 137 2.93 10.92 3.72
N THR A 138 4.01 10.35 3.17
CA THR A 138 5.27 11.07 2.95
C THR A 138 5.30 11.96 1.70
N GLY A 139 4.15 12.14 1.02
CA GLY A 139 4.02 13.00 -0.16
C GLY A 139 4.54 12.42 -1.47
N GLY A 140 4.74 11.11 -1.55
CA GLY A 140 5.20 10.42 -2.75
C GLY A 140 4.11 10.22 -3.80
N LYS A 141 4.42 9.40 -4.83
CA LYS A 141 3.58 9.23 -6.02
C LYS A 141 2.17 8.73 -5.72
N THR A 142 2.00 7.90 -4.68
CA THR A 142 0.65 7.47 -4.25
C THR A 142 -0.26 8.66 -3.96
N ARG A 143 0.25 9.72 -3.30
CA ARG A 143 -0.52 10.92 -2.96
C ARG A 143 -0.88 11.77 -4.19
N THR A 144 0.05 11.87 -5.15
CA THR A 144 -0.05 12.83 -6.26
C THR A 144 -0.62 12.23 -7.54
N THR A 145 -0.64 10.90 -7.66
CA THR A 145 -1.09 10.18 -8.86
C THR A 145 -2.18 9.17 -8.51
N ALA A 146 -1.81 7.94 -8.15
CA ALA A 146 -2.72 6.80 -7.98
C ALA A 146 -3.89 7.06 -7.02
N ASP A 147 -3.67 7.77 -5.92
CA ASP A 147 -4.68 8.06 -4.90
C ASP A 147 -4.89 9.57 -4.70
N LYS A 148 -4.70 10.36 -5.78
CA LYS A 148 -4.92 11.82 -5.75
C LYS A 148 -6.35 12.18 -5.34
N ASP A 149 -7.33 11.36 -5.68
CA ASP A 149 -8.73 11.53 -5.25
C ASP A 149 -8.89 11.47 -3.73
N LEU A 150 -8.16 10.55 -3.07
CA LEU A 150 -8.17 10.40 -1.62
C LEU A 150 -7.47 11.57 -0.94
N TRP A 151 -6.41 12.11 -1.54
CA TRP A 151 -5.76 13.33 -1.04
C TRP A 151 -6.70 14.54 -1.11
N LYS A 152 -7.41 14.73 -2.23
CA LYS A 152 -8.43 15.78 -2.36
C LYS A 152 -9.50 15.70 -1.27
N LYS A 153 -9.98 14.48 -0.96
CA LYS A 153 -10.95 14.25 0.12
C LYS A 153 -10.38 14.64 1.49
N HIS A 154 -9.14 14.27 1.78
CA HIS A 154 -8.46 14.65 3.02
C HIS A 154 -8.30 16.17 3.14
N SER A 155 -7.84 16.85 2.08
CA SER A 155 -7.66 18.31 2.11
C SER A 155 -8.99 19.05 2.27
N ALA A 156 -10.05 18.59 1.59
CA ALA A 156 -11.38 19.18 1.72
C ALA A 156 -11.96 19.01 3.13
N SER A 157 -11.80 17.83 3.75
CA SER A 157 -12.25 17.62 5.13
C SER A 157 -11.46 18.46 6.13
N LYS A 158 -10.15 18.65 5.91
CA LYS A 158 -9.31 19.54 6.72
C LYS A 158 -9.78 21.00 6.62
N LYS A 159 -10.10 21.50 5.41
CA LYS A 159 -10.63 22.86 5.20
C LYS A 159 -11.97 23.06 5.91
N LYS A 160 -12.88 22.08 5.82
CA LYS A 160 -14.18 22.12 6.51
C LYS A 160 -14.04 22.12 8.03
N LYS A 161 -13.08 21.38 8.59
CA LYS A 161 -12.82 21.40 10.04
C LYS A 161 -12.31 22.76 10.50
N LYS A 162 -11.38 23.36 9.76
CA LYS A 162 -10.84 24.69 10.07
C LYS A 162 -11.94 25.76 10.09
N ALA A 163 -12.77 25.80 9.05
CA ALA A 163 -13.88 26.77 8.94
C ALA A 163 -15.03 26.58 9.96
N LYS A 164 -14.98 25.56 10.83
CA LYS A 164 -15.95 25.36 11.93
C LYS A 164 -15.37 25.71 13.30
N THR A 165 -14.07 25.97 13.36
CA THR A 165 -13.34 26.30 14.59
C THR A 165 -12.95 27.78 14.62
N ASP A 166 -12.99 28.44 13.46
CA ASP A 166 -12.96 29.89 13.28
C ASP A 166 -14.40 30.44 13.36
#